data_AF-A0AAV1QL90-F1
#
_entry.id   AF-A0AAV1QL90-F1
#
_cell.length_a   1.000
_cell.length_b   1.000
_cell.length_c   1.000
_cell.angle_alpha   90.00
_cell.angle_beta   90.00
_cell.angle_gamma   90.00
#
_symmetry.space_group_name_H-M   'P 1'
#
loop_
_entity.id
_entity.type
_entity.pdbx_description
1 polymer ?
#
loop_
_entity_poly.entity_id
_entity_poly.type
_entity_poly.pdbx_seq_one_letter_code
_entity_poly.pdbx_strand_id
1 'polypeptide(L)'
;SQAVIRSRLSVSLLPDFLNPDVKLCDGQQGPVSCFVIQMCVQVSGHRIPQQTALRVELQLDRMKQPTTRRTLLLLTNQPQETSTLLVQREEGVACTNRTAYLRSEEEVQDKLSPIFITVNISLLNTTQHALLHGQTHAAAQTRIILDCGEDNVCVPDLKLDAVLLSDSVLVGEDQSVVLSVSAENDGEGAYETELVVQIPKHTHFQSSQGVNRLVCVQRKENQTVVVTCDLGNPMRQGHKLHTDLVFSVGHLEEVESHITFNLRIRSKNSVNSSSNEITVDVQVKAEARLQIRGGSSPPEVVLPLPDWQPAMHPGSLEEIGPLVEHVYELRNQGPGAVNARMTVDFPSTWRHHFLLYVFSNAAEESLNCRTLNASQIDPFQ
;
A
#
# COMPACT_ATOMS: atom_id res chain seq x y z
N SER A 1 -43.54 32.68 -16.38
CA SER A 1 -42.60 31.59 -16.05
C SER A 1 -41.69 31.36 -17.25
N GLN A 2 -40.37 31.31 -17.06
CA GLN A 2 -39.43 30.96 -18.13
C GLN A 2 -39.50 29.45 -18.41
N ALA A 3 -39.30 29.04 -19.66
CA ALA A 3 -39.24 27.63 -20.02
C ALA A 3 -37.92 27.03 -19.50
N VAL A 4 -37.97 25.86 -18.87
CA VAL A 4 -36.75 25.17 -18.40
C VAL A 4 -36.46 24.02 -19.34
N ILE A 5 -35.30 24.07 -19.99
CA ILE A 5 -34.78 23.03 -20.87
C ILE A 5 -33.80 22.18 -20.05
N ARG A 6 -34.21 20.95 -19.73
CA ARG A 6 -33.34 19.96 -19.10
C ARG A 6 -32.55 19.22 -20.18
N SER A 7 -31.24 19.31 -20.09
CA SER A 7 -30.30 18.71 -21.04
C SER A 7 -29.56 17.51 -20.44
N ARG A 8 -29.24 16.54 -21.30
CA ARG A 8 -28.32 15.44 -21.02
C ARG A 8 -27.37 15.31 -22.21
N LEU A 9 -26.10 15.62 -21.97
CA LEU A 9 -25.03 15.53 -22.95
C LEU A 9 -24.24 14.23 -22.74
N SER A 10 -23.98 13.50 -23.83
CA SER A 10 -23.10 12.34 -23.85
C SER A 10 -22.08 12.44 -24.99
N VAL A 11 -20.88 11.96 -24.73
CA VAL A 11 -19.79 11.88 -25.72
C VAL A 11 -19.26 10.45 -25.76
N SER A 12 -19.12 9.91 -26.97
CA SER A 12 -18.55 8.59 -27.23
C SER A 12 -17.45 8.69 -28.28
N LEU A 13 -16.46 7.81 -28.18
CA LEU A 13 -15.27 7.77 -29.04
C LEU A 13 -15.23 6.42 -29.76
N LEU A 14 -14.96 6.46 -31.06
CA LEU A 14 -14.93 5.29 -31.92
C LEU A 14 -13.73 5.38 -32.89
N PRO A 15 -12.67 4.58 -32.71
CA PRO A 15 -12.37 3.76 -31.54
C PRO A 15 -12.13 4.60 -30.27
N ASP A 16 -12.14 3.97 -29.10
CA ASP A 16 -11.83 4.60 -27.80
C ASP A 16 -10.33 4.61 -27.48
N PHE A 17 -9.49 4.18 -28.44
CA PHE A 17 -8.03 4.24 -28.41
C PHE A 17 -7.47 4.79 -29.74
N LEU A 18 -6.17 5.11 -29.77
CA LEU A 18 -5.48 5.59 -30.96
C LEU A 18 -4.23 4.73 -31.23
N ASN A 19 -4.19 4.04 -32.36
CA ASN A 19 -2.98 3.38 -32.83
C ASN A 19 -2.27 4.28 -33.87
N PRO A 20 -1.06 4.81 -33.58
CA PRO A 20 -0.30 5.65 -34.53
C PRO A 20 0.03 4.95 -35.86
N ASP A 21 0.15 3.62 -35.86
CA ASP A 21 0.50 2.82 -37.04
C ASP A 21 -0.68 2.65 -37.99
N VAL A 22 -1.90 2.70 -37.47
CA VAL A 22 -3.15 2.53 -38.23
C VAL A 22 -3.63 3.89 -38.74
N LYS A 23 -3.25 4.21 -39.98
CA LYS A 23 -3.56 5.50 -40.63
C LYS A 23 -4.70 5.37 -41.65
N LEU A 24 -5.94 5.45 -41.15
CA LEU A 24 -7.16 5.20 -41.93
C LEU A 24 -7.76 6.45 -42.58
N CYS A 25 -7.40 7.65 -42.14
CA CYS A 25 -7.93 8.90 -42.69
C CYS A 25 -6.89 9.64 -43.52
N ASP A 26 -7.33 10.30 -44.59
CA ASP A 26 -6.49 11.24 -45.34
C ASP A 26 -6.45 12.60 -44.64
N GLY A 27 -5.30 12.92 -44.05
CA GLY A 27 -4.98 14.25 -43.53
C GLY A 27 -4.42 15.16 -44.62
N GLN A 28 -4.25 16.45 -44.30
CA GLN A 28 -3.70 17.42 -45.25
C GLN A 28 -2.24 17.13 -45.67
N GLN A 29 -1.48 16.44 -44.82
CA GLN A 29 -0.07 16.13 -45.01
C GLN A 29 0.20 14.63 -45.28
N GLY A 30 -0.86 13.86 -45.55
CA GLY A 30 -0.78 12.41 -45.76
C GLY A 30 -1.71 11.62 -44.85
N PRO A 31 -1.61 10.28 -44.85
CA PRO A 31 -2.49 9.42 -44.06
C PRO A 31 -2.20 9.59 -42.56
N VAL A 32 -3.27 9.67 -41.76
CA VAL A 32 -3.22 9.92 -40.30
C VAL A 32 -4.09 8.93 -39.52
N SER A 33 -3.69 8.66 -38.27
CA SER A 33 -4.50 7.89 -37.32
C SER A 33 -5.62 8.76 -36.78
N CYS A 34 -6.86 8.27 -36.88
CA CYS A 34 -8.06 9.08 -36.63
C CYS A 34 -9.12 8.32 -35.84
N PHE A 35 -10.02 9.08 -35.23
CA PHE A 35 -11.15 8.57 -34.45
C PHE A 35 -12.35 9.49 -34.58
N VAL A 36 -13.53 8.92 -34.41
CA VAL A 36 -14.81 9.63 -34.46
C VAL A 36 -15.26 9.98 -33.06
N ILE A 37 -15.57 11.25 -32.86
CA ILE A 37 -16.16 11.81 -31.65
C ILE A 37 -17.64 12.01 -31.93
N GLN A 38 -18.49 11.20 -31.31
CA GLN A 38 -19.94 11.34 -31.41
C GLN A 38 -20.45 12.08 -30.17
N MET A 39 -21.15 13.19 -30.41
CA MET A 39 -21.71 14.04 -29.37
C MET A 39 -23.22 14.03 -29.52
N CYS A 40 -23.94 13.59 -28.49
CA CYS A 40 -25.40 13.54 -28.49
C CYS A 40 -25.94 14.41 -27.36
N VAL A 41 -26.92 15.26 -27.70
CA VAL A 41 -27.62 16.09 -26.73
C VAL A 41 -29.09 15.71 -26.72
N GLN A 42 -29.56 15.26 -25.56
CA GLN A 42 -30.97 15.07 -25.30
C GLN A 42 -31.51 16.29 -24.56
N VAL A 43 -32.65 16.83 -25.02
CA VAL A 43 -33.35 17.94 -24.39
C VAL A 43 -34.77 17.53 -24.02
N SER A 44 -35.23 17.98 -22.87
CA SER A 44 -36.59 17.74 -22.38
C SER A 44 -37.06 18.95 -21.59
N GLY A 45 -38.36 19.17 -21.51
CA GLY A 45 -38.90 20.24 -20.69
C GLY A 45 -40.33 20.61 -21.07
N HIS A 46 -41.02 21.28 -20.15
CA HIS A 46 -42.38 21.73 -20.37
C HIS A 46 -42.38 23.10 -21.08
N ARG A 47 -43.10 23.21 -22.21
CA ARG A 47 -43.18 24.42 -23.06
C ARG A 47 -41.83 24.91 -23.63
N ILE A 48 -40.87 24.02 -23.85
CA ILE A 48 -39.64 24.35 -24.60
C ILE A 48 -39.98 24.68 -26.05
N PRO A 49 -39.18 25.45 -26.83
CA PRO A 49 -39.46 25.76 -28.26
C PRO A 49 -39.55 24.53 -29.16
N GLN A 50 -40.08 24.67 -30.39
CA GLN A 50 -40.14 23.54 -31.34
C GLN A 50 -38.73 23.11 -31.77
N GLN A 51 -37.82 24.07 -31.88
CA GLN A 51 -36.43 23.86 -32.18
C GLN A 51 -35.58 24.56 -31.13
N THR A 52 -34.69 23.81 -30.50
CA THR A 52 -33.73 24.35 -29.52
C THR A 52 -32.36 24.46 -30.17
N ALA A 53 -31.85 25.69 -30.29
CA ALA A 53 -30.53 25.95 -30.83
C ALA A 53 -29.48 25.99 -29.71
N LEU A 54 -28.54 25.07 -29.77
CA LEU A 54 -27.44 24.94 -28.81
C LEU A 54 -26.12 25.27 -29.48
N ARG A 55 -25.28 26.03 -28.80
CA ARG A 55 -23.86 26.16 -29.11
C ARG A 55 -23.12 25.00 -28.46
N VAL A 56 -22.38 24.24 -29.25
CA VAL A 56 -21.55 23.12 -28.82
C VAL A 56 -20.09 23.53 -28.95
N GLU A 57 -19.34 23.47 -27.86
CA GLU A 57 -17.91 23.75 -27.81
C GLU A 57 -17.16 22.44 -27.54
N LEU A 58 -16.44 21.95 -28.55
CA LEU A 58 -15.61 20.76 -28.48
C LEU A 58 -14.16 21.18 -28.25
N GLN A 59 -13.50 20.58 -27.27
CA GLN A 59 -12.07 20.78 -27.00
C GLN A 59 -11.36 19.44 -26.91
N LEU A 60 -10.32 19.28 -27.71
CA LEU A 60 -9.46 18.11 -27.73
C LEU A 60 -8.24 18.32 -26.84
N ASP A 61 -7.80 17.25 -26.18
CA ASP A 61 -6.60 17.18 -25.33
C ASP A 61 -6.51 18.33 -24.31
N ARG A 62 -7.61 18.59 -23.61
CA ARG A 62 -7.82 19.80 -22.77
C ARG A 62 -6.80 19.98 -21.65
N MET A 63 -6.19 18.88 -21.20
CA MET A 63 -5.18 18.84 -20.14
C MET A 63 -3.79 19.28 -20.64
N LYS A 64 -3.57 19.36 -21.96
CA LYS A 64 -2.33 19.85 -22.56
C LYS A 64 -2.43 21.34 -22.91
N GLN A 65 -1.26 22.00 -22.93
CA GLN A 65 -1.16 23.37 -23.40
C GLN A 65 -1.57 23.46 -24.88
N PRO A 66 -2.16 24.57 -25.34
CA PRO A 66 -2.71 24.66 -26.71
C PRO A 66 -1.74 24.25 -27.82
N THR A 67 -0.44 24.53 -27.68
CA THR A 67 0.62 24.20 -28.64
C THR A 67 1.07 22.74 -28.62
N THR A 68 0.86 22.05 -27.49
CA THR A 68 1.29 20.65 -27.26
C THR A 68 0.15 19.66 -27.31
N ARG A 69 -1.04 20.10 -27.73
CA ARG A 69 -2.18 19.21 -27.96
C ARG A 69 -1.84 18.22 -29.06
N ARG A 70 -2.08 16.95 -28.77
CA ARG A 70 -1.67 15.81 -29.60
C ARG A 70 -2.70 15.47 -30.67
N THR A 71 -3.95 15.88 -30.48
CA THR A 71 -5.04 15.59 -31.41
C THR A 71 -5.65 16.88 -31.95
N LEU A 72 -5.98 16.87 -33.24
CA LEU A 72 -6.60 17.98 -33.96
C LEU A 72 -7.85 17.49 -34.72
N LEU A 73 -8.78 18.39 -35.00
CA LEU A 73 -9.93 18.08 -35.85
C LEU A 73 -9.49 17.98 -37.30
N LEU A 74 -9.96 16.94 -38.01
CA LEU A 74 -9.54 16.64 -39.37
C LEU A 74 -9.91 17.75 -40.37
N LEU A 75 -11.10 18.34 -40.20
CA LEU A 75 -11.63 19.36 -41.13
C LEU A 75 -11.00 20.74 -40.92
N THR A 76 -10.86 21.18 -39.67
CA THR A 76 -10.43 22.55 -39.34
C THR A 76 -8.94 22.65 -39.02
N ASN A 77 -8.28 21.53 -38.77
CA ASN A 77 -6.92 21.45 -38.26
C ASN A 77 -6.72 22.26 -36.96
N GLN A 78 -7.76 22.34 -36.13
CA GLN A 78 -7.75 23.04 -34.85
C GLN A 78 -8.04 22.07 -33.71
N PRO A 79 -7.51 22.32 -32.50
CA PRO A 79 -7.76 21.47 -31.33
C PRO A 79 -9.10 21.78 -30.64
N GLN A 80 -9.88 22.70 -31.19
CA GLN A 80 -11.17 23.10 -30.68
C GLN A 80 -12.08 23.57 -31.83
N GLU A 81 -13.39 23.38 -31.66
CA GLU A 81 -14.41 23.84 -32.60
C GLU A 81 -15.64 24.28 -31.81
N THR A 82 -16.25 25.35 -32.28
CA THR A 82 -17.58 25.77 -31.84
C THR A 82 -18.55 25.56 -32.99
N SER A 83 -19.62 24.81 -32.76
CA SER A 83 -20.65 24.53 -33.76
C SER A 83 -22.05 24.74 -33.18
N THR A 84 -23.04 24.77 -34.06
CA THR A 84 -24.46 24.90 -33.69
C THR A 84 -25.14 23.55 -33.87
N LEU A 85 -25.84 23.09 -32.84
CA LEU A 85 -26.67 21.89 -32.87
C LEU A 85 -28.13 22.29 -32.66
N LEU A 86 -29.00 21.82 -33.56
CA LEU A 86 -30.43 22.08 -33.52
C LEU A 86 -31.14 20.81 -33.06
N VAL A 87 -31.84 20.88 -31.93
CA VAL A 87 -32.60 19.75 -31.39
C VAL A 87 -34.09 20.00 -31.63
N GLN A 88 -34.73 19.10 -32.39
CA GLN A 88 -36.17 19.15 -32.62
C GLN A 88 -36.90 18.60 -31.39
N ARG A 89 -38.00 19.25 -31.00
CA ARG A 89 -38.77 18.87 -29.81
C ARG A 89 -39.37 17.46 -29.92
N GLU A 90 -39.76 17.06 -31.13
CA GLU A 90 -40.40 15.76 -31.40
C GLU A 90 -39.44 14.59 -31.16
N GLU A 91 -38.20 14.70 -31.62
CA GLU A 91 -37.16 13.69 -31.41
C GLU A 91 -36.57 13.77 -29.99
N GLY A 92 -36.44 14.98 -29.46
CA GLY A 92 -35.87 15.23 -28.13
C GLY A 92 -34.37 14.92 -28.02
N VAL A 93 -33.71 14.46 -29.08
CA VAL A 93 -32.28 14.16 -29.14
C VAL A 93 -31.70 14.53 -30.49
N ALA A 94 -30.48 15.07 -30.50
CA ALA A 94 -29.72 15.24 -31.73
C ALA A 94 -28.26 14.83 -31.51
N CYS A 95 -27.66 14.17 -32.50
CA CYS A 95 -26.28 13.73 -32.46
C CYS A 95 -25.49 14.34 -33.63
N THR A 96 -24.22 14.65 -33.39
CA THR A 96 -23.29 15.08 -34.44
C THR A 96 -21.94 14.42 -34.23
N ASN A 97 -21.31 14.04 -35.34
CA ASN A 97 -20.01 13.39 -35.35
C ASN A 97 -18.95 14.40 -35.79
N ARG A 98 -17.76 14.30 -35.20
CA ARG A 98 -16.55 14.99 -35.65
C ARG A 98 -15.40 14.00 -35.72
N THR A 99 -14.61 14.10 -36.77
CA THR A 99 -13.41 13.27 -36.91
C THR A 99 -12.21 14.06 -36.40
N ALA A 100 -11.48 13.48 -35.46
CA ALA A 100 -10.21 13.99 -34.98
C ALA A 100 -9.09 13.02 -35.38
N TYR A 101 -7.87 13.52 -35.43
CA TYR A 101 -6.69 12.75 -35.77
C TYR A 101 -5.55 13.02 -34.79
N LEU A 102 -4.70 12.02 -34.59
CA LEU A 102 -3.46 12.11 -33.84
C LEU A 102 -2.37 12.73 -34.72
N ARG A 103 -1.67 13.74 -34.20
CA ARG A 103 -0.52 14.37 -34.86
C ARG A 103 0.61 13.35 -35.07
N SER A 104 1.56 13.70 -35.91
CA SER A 104 2.70 12.85 -36.25
C SER A 104 3.47 12.42 -35.00
N GLU A 105 4.08 11.24 -35.04
CA GLU A 105 4.85 10.71 -33.91
C GLU A 105 6.01 11.64 -33.50
N GLU A 106 6.59 12.36 -34.45
CA GLU A 106 7.68 13.33 -34.22
C GLU A 106 7.21 14.53 -33.39
N GLU A 107 5.93 14.88 -33.48
CA GLU A 107 5.32 16.00 -32.74
C GLU A 107 4.74 15.55 -31.39
N VAL A 108 4.42 14.27 -31.23
CA VAL A 108 3.81 13.70 -30.02
C VAL A 108 4.89 13.09 -29.11
N GLN A 109 5.45 13.93 -28.24
CA GLN A 109 6.40 13.48 -27.22
C GLN A 109 5.73 12.65 -26.12
N ASP A 110 4.54 13.05 -25.68
CA ASP A 110 3.79 12.35 -24.64
C ASP A 110 2.79 11.36 -25.26
N LYS A 111 3.22 10.10 -25.33
CA LYS A 111 2.40 8.98 -25.80
C LYS A 111 1.65 8.25 -24.68
N LEU A 112 1.81 8.66 -23.42
CA LEU A 112 1.38 7.88 -22.25
C LEU A 112 0.18 8.48 -21.53
N SER A 113 0.09 9.81 -21.45
CA SER A 113 -1.03 10.44 -20.74
C SER A 113 -2.34 10.28 -21.51
N PRO A 114 -3.48 10.08 -20.82
CA PRO A 114 -4.79 10.06 -21.49
C PRO A 114 -5.07 11.36 -22.24
N ILE A 115 -5.74 11.26 -23.39
CA ILE A 115 -6.21 12.39 -24.19
C ILE A 115 -7.63 12.70 -23.75
N PHE A 116 -7.82 13.80 -23.02
CA PHE A 116 -9.12 14.23 -22.51
C PHE A 116 -9.86 15.09 -23.54
N ILE A 117 -11.06 14.66 -23.90
CA ILE A 117 -11.96 15.35 -24.82
C ILE A 117 -13.15 15.87 -24.03
N THR A 118 -13.37 17.18 -24.08
CA THR A 118 -14.44 17.85 -23.33
C THR A 118 -15.41 18.53 -24.27
N VAL A 119 -16.70 18.39 -23.98
CA VAL A 119 -17.80 18.99 -24.75
C VAL A 119 -18.65 19.81 -23.80
N ASN A 120 -18.86 21.07 -24.17
CA ASN A 120 -19.73 22.00 -23.45
C ASN A 120 -20.89 22.43 -24.33
N ILE A 121 -22.06 22.62 -23.73
CA ILE A 121 -23.21 23.18 -24.41
C ILE A 121 -23.73 24.44 -23.72
N SER A 122 -24.17 25.40 -24.53
CA SER A 122 -24.85 26.61 -24.08
C SER A 122 -26.02 26.95 -25.00
N LEU A 123 -27.02 27.67 -24.49
CA LEU A 123 -28.13 28.15 -25.31
C LEU A 123 -27.66 29.29 -26.22
N LEU A 124 -28.07 29.26 -27.48
CA LEU A 124 -27.90 30.41 -28.38
C LEU A 124 -28.99 31.46 -28.11
N ASN A 125 -28.63 32.73 -28.31
CA ASN A 125 -29.49 33.89 -28.02
C ASN A 125 -30.85 33.89 -28.75
N THR A 126 -31.09 33.00 -29.71
CA THR A 126 -32.36 32.83 -30.41
C THR A 126 -33.47 32.23 -29.53
N THR A 127 -33.16 31.64 -28.38
CA THR A 127 -34.14 31.11 -27.41
C THR A 127 -34.36 32.06 -26.23
N GLN A 128 -34.77 33.30 -26.49
CA GLN A 128 -34.68 34.47 -25.58
C GLN A 128 -35.34 34.38 -24.18
N HIS A 129 -36.00 33.29 -23.78
CA HIS A 129 -36.60 33.15 -22.44
C HIS A 129 -36.56 31.74 -21.85
N ALA A 130 -35.57 30.92 -22.24
CA ALA A 130 -35.39 29.58 -21.71
C ALA A 130 -34.12 29.44 -20.84
N LEU A 131 -34.21 28.71 -19.74
CA LEU A 131 -33.09 28.36 -18.87
C LEU A 131 -32.59 26.96 -19.22
N LEU A 132 -31.29 26.81 -19.49
CA LEU A 132 -30.65 25.51 -19.65
C LEU A 132 -30.29 24.96 -18.26
N HIS A 133 -30.76 23.75 -17.96
CA HIS A 133 -30.47 23.05 -16.71
C HIS A 133 -30.11 21.59 -16.99
N GLY A 134 -29.46 20.91 -16.04
CA GLY A 134 -29.02 19.52 -16.19
C GLY A 134 -27.54 19.40 -16.57
N GLN A 135 -27.21 18.39 -17.39
CA GLN A 135 -25.83 18.06 -17.75
C GLN A 135 -25.41 18.80 -19.03
N THR A 136 -24.70 19.91 -18.84
CA THR A 136 -24.21 20.79 -19.93
C THR A 136 -22.73 20.56 -20.28
N HIS A 137 -22.04 19.71 -19.53
CA HIS A 137 -20.65 19.31 -19.76
C HIS A 137 -20.55 17.79 -19.78
N ALA A 138 -19.78 17.25 -20.72
CA ALA A 138 -19.41 15.85 -20.78
C ALA A 138 -17.94 15.71 -21.19
N ALA A 139 -17.28 14.67 -20.70
CA ALA A 139 -15.92 14.35 -21.05
C ALA A 139 -15.77 12.87 -21.37
N ALA A 140 -14.89 12.57 -22.32
CA ALA A 140 -14.39 11.24 -22.59
C ALA A 140 -12.86 11.28 -22.60
N GLN A 141 -12.24 10.12 -22.44
CA GLN A 141 -10.80 9.97 -22.56
C GLN A 141 -10.49 8.87 -23.57
N THR A 142 -9.40 9.05 -24.29
CA THR A 142 -8.79 8.02 -25.13
C THR A 142 -7.29 7.90 -24.78
N ARG A 143 -6.64 6.86 -25.26
CA ARG A 143 -5.22 6.58 -25.02
C ARG A 143 -4.53 6.21 -26.33
N ILE A 144 -3.25 6.51 -26.42
CA ILE A 144 -2.40 6.04 -27.52
C ILE A 144 -1.95 4.63 -27.17
N ILE A 145 -2.22 3.68 -28.06
CA ILE A 145 -1.70 2.32 -27.96
C ILE A 145 -0.45 2.19 -28.82
N LEU A 146 0.49 1.36 -28.38
CA LEU A 146 1.82 1.20 -28.97
C LEU A 146 2.12 -0.29 -29.02
N ASP A 147 2.60 -0.78 -30.16
CA ASP A 147 3.11 -2.13 -30.33
C ASP A 147 2.10 -3.25 -29.93
N CYS A 148 0.81 -3.08 -30.21
CA CYS A 148 -0.26 -4.06 -29.91
C CYS A 148 -0.66 -4.96 -31.11
N GLY A 149 0.25 -5.20 -32.05
CA GLY A 149 -0.03 -6.02 -33.23
C GLY A 149 -1.13 -5.49 -34.18
N GLU A 150 -1.64 -6.37 -35.04
CA GLU A 150 -2.66 -6.03 -36.06
C GLU A 150 -4.08 -5.92 -35.50
N ASP A 151 -4.37 -6.62 -34.40
CA ASP A 151 -5.70 -6.64 -33.77
C ASP A 151 -5.96 -5.42 -32.88
N ASN A 152 -4.92 -4.61 -32.61
CA ASN A 152 -4.96 -3.43 -31.74
C ASN A 152 -5.32 -3.73 -30.28
N VAL A 153 -5.19 -4.99 -29.84
CA VAL A 153 -5.52 -5.41 -28.49
C VAL A 153 -4.24 -5.84 -27.79
N CYS A 154 -3.65 -4.95 -27.00
CA CYS A 154 -2.46 -5.30 -26.21
C CYS A 154 -2.79 -6.39 -25.17
N VAL A 155 -2.28 -7.60 -25.39
CA VAL A 155 -2.36 -8.75 -24.48
C VAL A 155 -1.00 -8.94 -23.78
N PRO A 156 -0.85 -8.45 -22.53
CA PRO A 156 0.38 -8.66 -21.77
C PRO A 156 0.46 -10.09 -21.21
N ASP A 157 1.66 -10.52 -20.84
CA ASP A 157 1.91 -11.78 -20.10
C ASP A 157 2.72 -11.43 -18.85
N LEU A 158 2.00 -10.98 -17.82
CA LEU A 158 2.58 -10.49 -16.57
C LEU A 158 2.94 -11.64 -15.65
N LYS A 159 4.24 -11.79 -15.36
CA LYS A 159 4.79 -12.79 -14.46
C LYS A 159 5.35 -12.11 -13.23
N LEU A 160 4.99 -12.66 -12.07
CA LEU A 160 5.48 -12.24 -10.78
C LEU A 160 6.18 -13.41 -10.11
N ASP A 161 7.29 -13.12 -9.45
CA ASP A 161 7.98 -14.00 -8.51
C ASP A 161 8.39 -13.18 -7.28
N ALA A 162 8.35 -13.79 -6.10
CA ALA A 162 8.72 -13.12 -4.87
C ALA A 162 9.35 -14.11 -3.88
N VAL A 163 10.48 -13.72 -3.31
CA VAL A 163 11.26 -14.52 -2.37
C VAL A 163 11.50 -13.73 -1.09
N LEU A 164 11.31 -14.39 0.04
CA LEU A 164 11.66 -13.84 1.34
C LEU A 164 13.19 -13.91 1.53
N LEU A 165 13.84 -12.77 1.82
CA LEU A 165 15.27 -12.73 2.12
C LEU A 165 15.57 -12.82 3.62
N SER A 166 14.58 -12.57 4.48
CA SER A 166 14.68 -12.65 5.94
C SER A 166 14.34 -14.06 6.43
N ASP A 167 15.04 -14.60 7.44
CA ASP A 167 14.76 -15.97 7.92
C ASP A 167 13.39 -16.09 8.63
N SER A 168 13.24 -15.38 9.74
CA SER A 168 12.04 -15.40 10.59
C SER A 168 11.98 -14.14 11.42
N VAL A 169 10.77 -13.75 11.82
CA VAL A 169 10.56 -12.65 12.75
C VAL A 169 10.32 -13.16 14.17
N LEU A 170 10.69 -12.36 15.16
CA LEU A 170 10.62 -12.65 16.58
C LEU A 170 9.51 -11.84 17.22
N VAL A 171 8.79 -12.47 18.16
CA VAL A 171 7.80 -11.76 18.98
C VAL A 171 8.51 -10.84 19.98
N GLY A 172 8.03 -9.59 20.08
CA GLY A 172 8.37 -8.63 21.15
C GLY A 172 9.09 -7.36 20.70
N GLU A 173 9.80 -7.39 19.57
CA GLU A 173 10.48 -6.20 19.01
C GLU A 173 10.08 -5.97 17.55
N ASP A 174 10.09 -4.71 17.12
CA ASP A 174 9.89 -4.35 15.72
C ASP A 174 11.08 -4.78 14.88
N GLN A 175 10.82 -5.46 13.76
CA GLN A 175 11.84 -6.02 12.89
C GLN A 175 11.60 -5.70 11.42
N SER A 176 12.67 -5.62 10.64
CA SER A 176 12.61 -5.42 9.20
C SER A 176 12.52 -6.74 8.44
N VAL A 177 11.51 -6.86 7.58
CA VAL A 177 11.32 -7.95 6.63
C VAL A 177 11.63 -7.44 5.22
N VAL A 178 12.42 -8.20 4.48
CA VAL A 178 12.78 -7.86 3.09
C VAL A 178 12.23 -8.91 2.13
N LEU A 179 11.42 -8.45 1.17
CA LEU A 179 10.90 -9.26 0.07
C LEU A 179 11.62 -8.89 -1.22
N SER A 180 12.28 -9.85 -1.84
CA SER A 180 12.87 -9.69 -3.17
C SER A 180 11.83 -10.03 -4.22
N VAL A 181 11.49 -9.08 -5.08
CA VAL A 181 10.41 -9.19 -6.06
C VAL A 181 10.98 -9.12 -7.47
N SER A 182 10.56 -10.05 -8.32
CA SER A 182 10.86 -10.07 -9.75
C SER A 182 9.55 -9.96 -10.54
N ALA A 183 9.47 -8.96 -11.42
CA ALA A 183 8.33 -8.73 -12.29
C ALA A 183 8.80 -8.76 -13.76
N GLU A 184 8.06 -9.46 -14.59
CA GLU A 184 8.38 -9.66 -16.01
C GLU A 184 7.11 -9.53 -16.86
N ASN A 185 7.25 -8.97 -18.06
CA ASN A 185 6.19 -8.96 -19.06
C ASN A 185 6.67 -9.63 -20.34
N ASP A 186 6.21 -10.85 -20.60
CA ASP A 186 6.58 -11.63 -21.79
C ASP A 186 5.63 -11.42 -22.98
N GLY A 187 4.55 -10.66 -22.77
CA GLY A 187 3.55 -10.34 -23.79
C GLY A 187 3.72 -8.92 -24.33
N GLU A 188 2.63 -8.34 -24.82
CA GLU A 188 2.61 -6.97 -25.36
C GLU A 188 2.58 -5.91 -24.23
N GLY A 189 2.57 -4.63 -24.59
CA GLY A 189 2.62 -3.52 -23.62
C GLY A 189 1.49 -3.55 -22.58
N ALA A 190 1.87 -3.54 -21.29
CA ALA A 190 0.92 -3.47 -20.18
C ALA A 190 0.80 -2.02 -19.65
N TYR A 191 -0.37 -1.40 -19.76
CA TYR A 191 -0.60 0.00 -19.39
C TYR A 191 -0.88 0.20 -17.92
N GLU A 192 -0.34 1.27 -17.34
CA GLU A 192 -0.50 1.62 -15.92
C GLU A 192 -0.28 0.40 -15.01
N THR A 193 0.88 -0.24 -15.19
CA THR A 193 1.21 -1.50 -14.52
C THR A 193 1.73 -1.22 -13.13
N GLU A 194 1.09 -1.81 -12.14
CA GLU A 194 1.36 -1.61 -10.72
C GLU A 194 1.54 -2.96 -10.02
N LEU A 195 2.54 -3.06 -9.13
CA LEU A 195 2.65 -4.13 -8.16
C LEU A 195 1.76 -3.77 -6.96
N VAL A 196 0.89 -4.70 -6.59
CA VAL A 196 -0.01 -4.56 -5.44
C VAL A 196 0.42 -5.57 -4.39
N VAL A 197 0.83 -5.07 -3.23
CA VAL A 197 1.23 -5.88 -2.07
C VAL A 197 0.25 -5.65 -0.93
N GLN A 198 -0.55 -6.66 -0.61
CA GLN A 198 -1.36 -6.67 0.61
C GLN A 198 -0.47 -7.11 1.77
N ILE A 199 -0.29 -6.21 2.74
CA ILE A 199 0.58 -6.44 3.89
C ILE A 199 -0.24 -6.89 5.11
N PRO A 200 0.36 -7.67 6.03
CA PRO A 200 -0.33 -8.08 7.26
C PRO A 200 -0.61 -6.87 8.17
N LYS A 201 -1.45 -7.09 9.20
CA LYS A 201 -1.71 -6.06 10.21
C LYS A 201 -0.41 -5.68 10.92
N HIS A 202 -0.37 -4.47 11.47
CA HIS A 202 0.80 -3.94 12.21
C HIS A 202 2.11 -3.95 11.41
N THR A 203 2.01 -3.93 10.08
CA THR A 203 3.14 -3.85 9.16
C THR A 203 3.14 -2.51 8.43
N HIS A 204 4.32 -1.94 8.22
CA HIS A 204 4.52 -0.65 7.58
C HIS A 204 5.58 -0.75 6.48
N PHE A 205 5.28 -0.20 5.31
CA PHE A 205 6.26 -0.07 4.24
C PHE A 205 7.31 0.98 4.58
N GLN A 206 8.58 0.62 4.45
CA GLN A 206 9.70 1.53 4.71
C GLN A 206 10.26 2.08 3.40
N SER A 207 10.66 1.21 2.47
CA SER A 207 11.31 1.62 1.22
C SER A 207 11.35 0.52 0.18
N SER A 208 11.55 0.92 -1.09
CA SER A 208 12.03 0.06 -2.16
C SER A 208 13.56 0.26 -2.31
N GLN A 209 14.29 -0.84 -2.47
CA GLN A 209 15.74 -0.89 -2.63
C GLN A 209 16.12 -1.65 -3.91
N GLY A 210 17.37 -1.49 -4.35
CA GLY A 210 17.92 -2.09 -5.57
C GLY A 210 18.19 -1.09 -6.69
N VAL A 211 18.58 -1.61 -7.85
CA VAL A 211 18.94 -0.80 -9.04
C VAL A 211 17.74 -0.01 -9.55
N ASN A 212 16.56 -0.61 -9.50
CA ASN A 212 15.31 0.01 -9.94
C ASN A 212 14.46 0.40 -8.72
N ARG A 213 14.79 1.54 -8.12
CA ARG A 213 14.00 2.08 -7.00
C ARG A 213 12.60 2.47 -7.48
N LEU A 214 11.60 1.71 -7.05
CA LEU A 214 10.21 1.94 -7.43
C LEU A 214 9.58 3.08 -6.61
N VAL A 215 8.67 3.82 -7.25
CA VAL A 215 7.78 4.74 -6.56
C VAL A 215 6.64 3.91 -5.98
N CYS A 216 6.59 3.84 -4.65
CA CYS A 216 5.61 3.05 -3.92
C CYS A 216 4.80 3.92 -2.95
N VAL A 217 3.52 3.62 -2.82
CA VAL A 217 2.58 4.32 -1.94
C VAL A 217 1.78 3.32 -1.13
N GLN A 218 1.82 3.45 0.20
CA GLN A 218 0.96 2.70 1.11
C GLN A 218 -0.40 3.38 1.25
N ARG A 219 -1.48 2.62 1.07
CA ARG A 219 -2.87 3.07 1.17
C ARG A 219 -3.70 2.09 1.99
N LYS A 220 -4.81 2.57 2.56
CA LYS A 220 -5.78 1.73 3.25
C LYS A 220 -7.00 1.56 2.35
N GLU A 221 -7.29 0.33 1.96
CA GLU A 221 -8.41 -0.02 1.07
C GLU A 221 -9.27 -1.08 1.76
N ASN A 222 -10.57 -0.79 1.95
CA ASN A 222 -11.54 -1.75 2.52
C ASN A 222 -11.06 -2.45 3.81
N GLN A 223 -10.51 -1.67 4.75
CA GLN A 223 -9.93 -2.14 6.02
C GLN A 223 -8.60 -2.92 5.91
N THR A 224 -8.15 -3.26 4.71
CA THR A 224 -6.82 -3.83 4.45
C THR A 224 -5.80 -2.73 4.12
N VAL A 225 -4.54 -2.99 4.42
CA VAL A 225 -3.44 -2.07 4.07
C VAL A 225 -2.71 -2.65 2.87
N VAL A 226 -2.55 -1.82 1.85
CA VAL A 226 -1.99 -2.22 0.56
C VAL A 226 -0.88 -1.25 0.17
N VAL A 227 0.19 -1.77 -0.40
CA VAL A 227 1.30 -1.00 -0.96
C VAL A 227 1.25 -1.17 -2.47
N THR A 228 1.17 -0.06 -3.18
CA THR A 228 1.14 -0.03 -4.64
C THR A 228 2.45 0.56 -5.15
N CYS A 229 3.17 -0.15 -6.02
CA CYS A 229 4.41 0.31 -6.63
C CYS A 229 4.27 0.40 -8.16
N ASP A 230 4.72 1.49 -8.76
CA ASP A 230 4.66 1.70 -10.21
C ASP A 230 5.71 0.83 -10.92
N LEU A 231 5.29 -0.08 -11.81
CA LEU A 231 6.18 -0.93 -12.61
C LEU A 231 6.39 -0.41 -14.03
N GLY A 232 5.51 0.46 -14.51
CA GLY A 232 5.68 1.15 -15.78
C GLY A 232 4.36 1.44 -16.50
N ASN A 233 4.39 2.45 -17.38
CA ASN A 233 3.26 2.79 -18.22
C ASN A 233 3.74 3.12 -19.65
N PRO A 234 3.64 2.20 -20.62
CA PRO A 234 3.42 0.79 -20.40
C PRO A 234 4.68 0.10 -19.85
N MET A 235 4.49 -1.01 -19.13
CA MET A 235 5.53 -2.02 -18.95
C MET A 235 5.68 -2.77 -20.28
N ARG A 236 6.78 -2.50 -21.00
CA ARG A 236 6.99 -2.97 -22.37
C ARG A 236 7.20 -4.48 -22.45
N GLN A 237 7.08 -5.02 -23.66
CA GLN A 237 7.42 -6.42 -23.95
C GLN A 237 8.88 -6.73 -23.58
N GLY A 238 9.10 -7.89 -22.96
CA GLY A 238 10.40 -8.37 -22.49
C GLY A 238 10.98 -7.56 -21.34
N HIS A 239 10.22 -6.64 -20.73
CA HIS A 239 10.70 -5.84 -19.61
C HIS A 239 10.81 -6.71 -18.36
N LYS A 240 12.00 -6.71 -17.75
CA LYS A 240 12.30 -7.42 -16.50
C LYS A 240 12.73 -6.43 -15.44
N LEU A 241 12.14 -6.55 -14.27
CA LEU A 241 12.33 -5.66 -13.15
C LEU A 241 12.58 -6.48 -11.88
N HIS A 242 13.61 -6.10 -11.14
CA HIS A 242 13.94 -6.68 -9.86
C HIS A 242 14.11 -5.59 -8.81
N THR A 243 13.48 -5.73 -7.66
CA THR A 243 13.54 -4.78 -6.55
C THR A 243 13.32 -5.48 -5.21
N ASP A 244 13.89 -4.93 -4.16
CA ASP A 244 13.66 -5.40 -2.80
C ASP A 244 12.73 -4.42 -2.08
N LEU A 245 11.66 -4.96 -1.47
CA LEU A 245 10.71 -4.19 -0.69
C LEU A 245 10.97 -4.43 0.80
N VAL A 246 11.16 -3.35 1.55
CA VAL A 246 11.47 -3.40 2.98
C VAL A 246 10.25 -2.97 3.79
N PHE A 247 9.88 -3.82 4.75
CA PHE A 247 8.74 -3.63 5.64
C PHE A 247 9.19 -3.67 7.10
N SER A 248 8.62 -2.82 7.93
CA SER A 248 8.69 -2.89 9.39
C SER A 248 7.50 -3.71 9.88
N VAL A 249 7.76 -4.76 10.65
CA VAL A 249 6.75 -5.63 11.25
C VAL A 249 6.87 -5.52 12.76
N GLY A 250 5.75 -5.34 13.44
CA GLY A 250 5.68 -5.28 14.90
C GLY A 250 4.39 -5.91 15.42
N HIS A 251 4.20 -5.88 16.74
CA HIS A 251 3.01 -6.37 17.44
C HIS A 251 2.60 -7.80 17.05
N LEU A 252 3.53 -8.73 17.21
CA LEU A 252 3.36 -10.14 16.81
C LEU A 252 2.81 -11.04 17.94
N GLU A 253 2.38 -10.47 19.07
CA GLU A 253 1.92 -11.24 20.24
C GLU A 253 0.63 -12.03 19.98
N GLU A 254 -0.22 -11.54 19.08
CA GLU A 254 -1.48 -12.18 18.68
C GLU A 254 -1.31 -13.12 17.46
N VAL A 255 -0.11 -13.23 16.90
CA VAL A 255 0.15 -14.03 15.70
C VAL A 255 0.53 -15.46 16.07
N GLU A 256 -0.14 -16.45 15.48
CA GLU A 256 0.05 -17.86 15.85
C GLU A 256 1.37 -18.48 15.34
N SER A 257 1.66 -18.40 14.04
CA SER A 257 2.82 -19.10 13.46
C SER A 257 3.51 -18.38 12.31
N HIS A 258 2.77 -17.61 11.52
CA HIS A 258 3.32 -16.87 10.40
C HIS A 258 2.49 -15.61 10.12
N ILE A 259 3.13 -14.64 9.46
CA ILE A 259 2.45 -13.54 8.80
C ILE A 259 2.55 -13.72 7.29
N THR A 260 1.58 -13.18 6.56
CA THR A 260 1.43 -13.44 5.14
C THR A 260 1.43 -12.13 4.36
N PHE A 261 2.21 -12.10 3.27
CA PHE A 261 2.18 -11.06 2.26
C PHE A 261 1.58 -11.63 0.98
N ASN A 262 0.57 -10.95 0.41
CA ASN A 262 0.01 -11.31 -0.89
C ASN A 262 0.42 -10.29 -1.93
N LEU A 263 1.00 -10.76 -3.03
CA LEU A 263 1.52 -9.93 -4.10
C LEU A 263 0.84 -10.30 -5.43
N ARG A 264 0.49 -9.29 -6.21
CA ARG A 264 -0.03 -9.44 -7.58
C ARG A 264 0.32 -8.20 -8.41
N ILE A 265 0.57 -8.37 -9.70
CA ILE A 265 0.69 -7.27 -10.66
C ILE A 265 -0.69 -7.00 -11.28
N ARG A 266 -1.05 -5.73 -11.47
CA ARG A 266 -2.27 -5.30 -12.16
C ARG A 266 -1.94 -4.27 -13.24
N SER A 267 -2.66 -4.31 -14.35
CA SER A 267 -2.62 -3.32 -15.42
C SER A 267 -4.04 -2.89 -15.81
N LYS A 268 -4.15 -1.84 -16.64
CA LYS A 268 -5.43 -1.37 -17.22
C LYS A 268 -5.70 -1.92 -18.63
N ASN A 269 -5.09 -3.04 -18.99
CA ASN A 269 -5.42 -3.74 -20.22
C ASN A 269 -6.82 -4.37 -20.10
N SER A 270 -7.51 -4.56 -21.22
CA SER A 270 -8.82 -5.22 -21.26
C SER A 270 -8.71 -6.74 -21.15
N VAL A 271 -7.58 -7.28 -21.61
CA VAL A 271 -7.29 -8.71 -21.64
C VAL A 271 -6.02 -8.96 -20.82
N ASN A 272 -6.00 -10.08 -20.09
CA ASN A 272 -4.89 -10.56 -19.27
C ASN A 272 -4.25 -9.49 -18.36
N SER A 273 -5.08 -8.68 -17.70
CA SER A 273 -4.66 -7.48 -16.97
C SER A 273 -4.01 -7.74 -15.60
N SER A 274 -3.75 -8.99 -15.25
CA SER A 274 -3.32 -9.40 -13.91
C SER A 274 -2.32 -10.54 -14.01
N SER A 275 -1.33 -10.56 -13.13
CA SER A 275 -0.44 -11.72 -12.95
C SER A 275 -1.07 -12.80 -12.06
N ASN A 276 -0.35 -13.91 -11.93
CA ASN A 276 -0.51 -14.83 -10.81
C ASN A 276 -0.40 -14.09 -9.47
N GLU A 277 -1.13 -14.59 -8.46
CA GLU A 277 -1.00 -14.14 -7.08
C GLU A 277 0.02 -15.01 -6.36
N ILE A 278 0.91 -14.36 -5.62
CA ILE A 278 1.94 -15.03 -4.83
C ILE A 278 1.73 -14.67 -3.38
N THR A 279 1.81 -15.70 -2.55
CA THR A 279 1.72 -15.62 -1.11
C THR A 279 3.10 -15.93 -0.53
N VAL A 280 3.64 -15.01 0.27
CA VAL A 280 4.91 -15.19 0.97
C VAL A 280 4.63 -15.22 2.47
N ASP A 281 4.91 -16.36 3.09
CA ASP A 281 4.73 -16.56 4.53
C ASP A 281 6.04 -16.37 5.27
N VAL A 282 6.04 -15.48 6.26
CA VAL A 282 7.18 -15.22 7.14
C VAL A 282 6.90 -15.88 8.48
N GLN A 283 7.77 -16.82 8.88
CA GLN A 283 7.61 -17.55 10.13
C GLN A 283 7.83 -16.64 11.32
N VAL A 284 6.93 -16.71 12.30
CA VAL A 284 7.00 -16.00 13.58
C VAL A 284 7.50 -16.97 14.64
N LYS A 285 8.55 -16.57 15.37
CA LYS A 285 9.14 -17.37 16.45
C LYS A 285 9.15 -16.56 17.74
N ALA A 286 8.98 -17.25 18.87
CA ALA A 286 9.23 -16.66 20.18
C ALA A 286 10.62 -17.10 20.66
N GLU A 287 11.47 -16.14 21.00
CA GLU A 287 12.79 -16.40 21.58
C GLU A 287 12.97 -15.56 22.86
N ALA A 288 13.43 -16.20 23.93
CA ALA A 288 13.77 -15.54 25.17
C ALA A 288 15.15 -15.99 25.65
N ARG A 289 15.92 -15.06 26.21
CA ARG A 289 17.29 -15.32 26.69
C ARG A 289 17.37 -14.94 28.15
N LEU A 290 17.21 -15.94 29.01
CA LEU A 290 17.27 -15.74 30.45
C LEU A 290 18.72 -15.78 30.94
N GLN A 291 19.10 -14.77 31.70
CA GLN A 291 20.38 -14.70 32.41
C GLN A 291 20.11 -14.64 33.91
N ILE A 292 20.76 -15.51 34.67
CA ILE A 292 20.76 -15.47 36.14
C ILE A 292 22.11 -14.94 36.60
N ARG A 293 22.08 -13.99 37.53
CA ARG A 293 23.26 -13.45 38.22
C ARG A 293 23.07 -13.65 39.73
N GLY A 294 24.17 -13.86 40.43
CA GLY A 294 24.15 -14.02 41.89
C GLY A 294 25.41 -13.45 42.51
N GLY A 295 25.28 -12.90 43.72
CA GLY A 295 26.40 -12.36 44.50
C GLY A 295 26.19 -12.57 45.99
N SER A 296 27.30 -12.53 46.74
CA SER A 296 27.32 -12.61 48.20
C SER A 296 28.00 -11.38 48.78
N SER A 297 27.43 -10.79 49.83
CA SER A 297 28.01 -9.69 50.59
C SER A 297 28.01 -10.02 52.08
N PRO A 298 29.18 -10.23 52.71
CA PRO A 298 30.50 -10.27 52.11
C PRO A 298 30.71 -11.51 51.21
N PRO A 299 31.70 -11.51 50.30
CA PRO A 299 32.02 -12.67 49.46
C PRO A 299 32.76 -13.78 50.24
N GLU A 300 33.39 -13.43 51.36
CA GLU A 300 34.09 -14.36 52.23
C GLU A 300 33.95 -13.93 53.69
N VAL A 301 34.00 -14.91 54.60
CA VAL A 301 34.02 -14.70 56.04
C VAL A 301 35.28 -15.34 56.59
N VAL A 302 36.16 -14.53 57.19
CA VAL A 302 37.41 -14.99 57.76
C VAL A 302 37.17 -15.45 59.20
N LEU A 303 37.64 -16.67 59.52
CA LEU A 303 37.56 -17.25 60.86
C LEU A 303 38.93 -17.25 61.55
N PRO A 304 38.99 -17.09 62.89
CA PRO A 304 37.87 -16.92 63.82
C PRO A 304 37.26 -15.51 63.77
N LEU A 305 35.98 -15.41 64.13
CA LEU A 305 35.29 -14.12 64.21
C LEU A 305 35.85 -13.28 65.37
N PRO A 306 36.19 -11.98 65.15
CA PRO A 306 36.63 -11.09 66.22
C PRO A 306 35.57 -10.94 67.30
N ASP A 307 35.97 -11.00 68.57
CA ASP A 307 35.12 -10.76 69.74
C ASP A 307 33.86 -11.65 69.86
N TRP A 308 33.76 -12.72 69.06
CA TRP A 308 32.63 -13.65 69.11
C TRP A 308 32.84 -14.71 70.20
N GLN A 309 31.81 -14.93 71.03
CA GLN A 309 31.78 -15.97 72.05
C GLN A 309 30.51 -16.82 71.93
N PRO A 310 30.59 -18.15 72.14
CA PRO A 310 29.40 -19.00 72.08
C PRO A 310 28.35 -18.59 73.13
N ALA A 311 27.17 -18.17 72.65
CA ALA A 311 26.00 -17.91 73.49
C ALA A 311 25.05 -19.12 73.49
N MET A 312 24.58 -19.54 74.68
CA MET A 312 23.61 -20.65 74.81
C MET A 312 22.21 -20.29 74.29
N HIS A 313 21.83 -19.02 74.42
CA HIS A 313 20.57 -18.47 73.90
C HIS A 313 20.87 -17.09 73.32
N PRO A 314 21.22 -17.00 72.03
CA PRO A 314 21.57 -15.72 71.42
C PRO A 314 20.34 -14.79 71.44
N GLY A 315 20.51 -13.59 71.99
CA GLY A 315 19.44 -12.58 72.11
C GLY A 315 19.32 -11.66 70.89
N SER A 316 20.29 -11.70 69.99
CA SER A 316 20.38 -10.87 68.79
C SER A 316 21.07 -11.63 67.64
N LEU A 317 20.85 -11.18 66.40
CA LEU A 317 21.52 -11.77 65.22
C LEU A 317 23.04 -11.59 65.25
N GLU A 318 23.53 -10.53 65.90
CA GLU A 318 24.97 -10.25 66.05
C GLU A 318 25.69 -11.30 66.91
N GLU A 319 24.99 -11.90 67.88
CA GLU A 319 25.51 -13.01 68.70
C GLU A 319 25.59 -14.33 67.91
N ILE A 320 24.80 -14.48 66.85
CA ILE A 320 24.82 -15.67 65.97
C ILE A 320 26.04 -15.63 65.04
N GLY A 321 26.29 -14.48 64.42
CA GLY A 321 27.42 -14.30 63.51
C GLY A 321 27.25 -13.09 62.57
N PRO A 322 28.22 -12.87 61.67
CA PRO A 322 28.14 -11.79 60.70
C PRO A 322 26.97 -12.00 59.72
N LEU A 323 26.34 -10.90 59.33
CA LEU A 323 25.34 -10.90 58.27
C LEU A 323 25.98 -11.29 56.93
N VAL A 324 25.35 -12.23 56.22
CA VAL A 324 25.71 -12.60 54.85
C VAL A 324 24.48 -12.49 53.96
N GLU A 325 24.53 -11.60 52.98
CA GLU A 325 23.46 -11.35 52.04
C GLU A 325 23.75 -12.03 50.70
N HIS A 326 22.83 -12.90 50.25
CA HIS A 326 22.87 -13.49 48.92
C HIS A 326 21.81 -12.85 48.04
N VAL A 327 22.24 -12.17 46.98
CA VAL A 327 21.35 -11.50 46.02
C VAL A 327 21.35 -12.28 44.72
N TYR A 328 20.17 -12.60 44.20
CA TYR A 328 19.98 -13.28 42.92
C TYR A 328 19.11 -12.41 41.99
N GLU A 329 19.58 -12.20 40.76
CA GLU A 329 18.88 -11.43 39.72
C GLU A 329 18.57 -12.36 38.54
N LEU A 330 17.30 -12.44 38.14
CA LEU A 330 16.88 -13.10 36.91
C LEU A 330 16.49 -12.03 35.89
N ARG A 331 17.20 -11.98 34.77
CA ARG A 331 16.99 -10.98 33.72
C ARG A 331 16.69 -11.65 32.38
N ASN A 332 15.61 -11.23 31.73
CA ASN A 332 15.35 -11.57 30.34
C ASN A 332 16.08 -10.57 29.43
N GLN A 333 17.00 -11.08 28.60
CA GLN A 333 17.74 -10.34 27.59
C GLN A 333 17.21 -10.59 26.17
N GLY A 334 16.23 -11.48 26.01
CA GLY A 334 15.60 -11.75 24.72
C GLY A 334 14.34 -10.90 24.51
N PRO A 335 13.85 -10.82 23.26
CA PRO A 335 12.68 -10.03 22.90
C PRO A 335 11.37 -10.63 23.43
N GLY A 336 11.29 -11.96 23.54
CA GLY A 336 10.08 -12.67 23.94
C GLY A 336 9.84 -12.63 25.45
N ALA A 337 8.63 -12.25 25.85
CA ALA A 337 8.17 -12.36 27.24
C ALA A 337 8.05 -13.82 27.68
N VAL A 338 8.39 -14.10 28.94
CA VAL A 338 8.33 -15.47 29.48
C VAL A 338 7.76 -15.51 30.89
N ASN A 339 7.05 -16.59 31.18
CA ASN A 339 6.71 -16.99 32.53
C ASN A 339 7.83 -17.87 33.07
N ALA A 340 8.64 -17.34 33.98
CA ALA A 340 9.79 -18.04 34.55
C ALA A 340 9.54 -18.40 36.03
N ARG A 341 10.11 -19.52 36.47
CA ARG A 341 10.16 -19.93 37.88
C ARG A 341 11.61 -20.13 38.29
N MET A 342 12.05 -19.40 39.31
CA MET A 342 13.38 -19.58 39.92
C MET A 342 13.26 -20.43 41.18
N THR A 343 14.21 -21.34 41.38
CA THR A 343 14.34 -22.14 42.60
C THR A 343 15.75 -21.93 43.13
N VAL A 344 15.85 -21.55 44.40
CA VAL A 344 17.12 -21.29 45.09
C VAL A 344 17.25 -22.32 46.20
N ASP A 345 18.27 -23.17 46.09
CA ASP A 345 18.63 -24.11 47.13
C ASP A 345 19.61 -23.42 48.08
N PHE A 346 19.21 -23.24 49.34
CA PHE A 346 19.99 -22.50 50.33
C PHE A 346 20.60 -23.45 51.39
N PRO A 347 21.93 -23.43 51.62
CA PRO A 347 22.59 -24.36 52.52
C PRO A 347 22.45 -23.93 53.99
N SER A 348 21.28 -24.20 54.58
CA SER A 348 20.99 -23.82 55.96
C SER A 348 21.62 -24.74 57.02
N THR A 349 21.83 -26.02 56.70
CA THR A 349 22.34 -27.02 57.65
C THR A 349 23.38 -27.95 57.04
N TRP A 350 24.33 -28.38 57.85
CA TRP A 350 25.32 -29.40 57.51
C TRP A 350 25.57 -30.32 58.72
N ARG A 351 25.41 -31.65 58.54
CA ARG A 351 25.59 -32.67 59.60
C ARG A 351 24.90 -32.30 60.93
N HIS A 352 23.64 -31.87 60.86
CA HIS A 352 22.82 -31.43 62.01
C HIS A 352 23.29 -30.14 62.70
N HIS A 353 24.23 -29.40 62.12
CA HIS A 353 24.65 -28.08 62.58
C HIS A 353 24.09 -27.01 61.63
N PHE A 354 23.70 -25.85 62.17
CA PHE A 354 23.35 -24.69 61.35
C PHE A 354 24.61 -24.14 60.68
N LEU A 355 24.52 -23.86 59.37
CA LEU A 355 25.60 -23.26 58.59
C LEU A 355 25.29 -21.78 58.32
N LEU A 356 24.26 -21.52 57.51
CA LEU A 356 23.76 -20.17 57.24
C LEU A 356 22.35 -20.03 57.78
N TYR A 357 22.20 -19.11 58.72
CA TYR A 357 20.91 -18.78 59.33
C TYR A 357 20.12 -17.82 58.43
N VAL A 358 18.97 -18.26 57.92
CA VAL A 358 18.11 -17.41 57.09
C VAL A 358 17.17 -16.62 58.01
N PHE A 359 17.47 -15.34 58.25
CA PHE A 359 16.64 -14.49 59.11
C PHE A 359 15.53 -13.76 58.34
N SER A 360 15.73 -13.49 57.04
CA SER A 360 14.74 -12.84 56.20
C SER A 360 14.92 -13.20 54.73
N ASN A 361 13.84 -13.05 53.96
CA ASN A 361 13.90 -12.99 52.51
C ASN A 361 13.24 -11.69 52.05
N ALA A 362 13.89 -10.99 51.14
CA ALA A 362 13.33 -9.82 50.47
C ALA A 362 13.16 -10.15 48.99
N ALA A 363 12.04 -9.74 48.42
CA ALA A 363 11.77 -9.81 47.00
C ALA A 363 11.28 -8.45 46.53
N GLU A 364 11.59 -8.08 45.29
CA GLU A 364 10.97 -6.90 44.67
C GLU A 364 9.45 -7.10 44.53
N GLU A 365 8.67 -6.01 44.52
CA GLU A 365 7.20 -6.03 44.57
C GLU A 365 6.54 -6.84 43.44
N SER A 366 7.24 -7.08 42.34
CA SER A 366 6.78 -7.84 41.17
C SER A 366 7.04 -9.35 41.26
N LEU A 367 7.71 -9.84 42.30
CA LEU A 367 8.10 -11.24 42.49
C LEU A 367 7.36 -11.87 43.67
N ASN A 368 6.74 -13.03 43.46
CA ASN A 368 6.13 -13.81 44.53
C ASN A 368 7.08 -14.94 44.96
N CYS A 369 7.75 -14.74 46.10
CA CYS A 369 8.61 -15.76 46.70
C CYS A 369 7.82 -16.61 47.69
N ARG A 370 7.85 -17.93 47.50
CA ARG A 370 7.33 -18.90 48.47
C ARG A 370 8.47 -19.74 48.99
N THR A 371 8.64 -19.78 50.31
CA THR A 371 9.54 -20.74 50.94
C THR A 371 8.85 -22.07 51.12
N LEU A 372 9.49 -23.15 50.68
CA LEU A 372 8.93 -24.50 50.74
C LEU A 372 8.78 -24.98 52.19
N ASN A 373 9.64 -24.49 53.10
CA ASN A 373 9.55 -24.71 54.55
C ASN A 373 9.67 -23.38 55.29
N ALA A 374 8.55 -22.78 55.70
CA ALA A 374 8.54 -21.54 56.48
C ALA A 374 9.28 -21.69 57.82
N SER A 375 9.34 -22.91 58.39
CA SER A 375 10.09 -23.24 59.60
C SER A 375 11.62 -23.20 59.45
N GLN A 376 12.14 -22.89 58.25
CA GLN A 376 13.58 -22.70 58.00
C GLN A 376 13.99 -21.22 57.94
N ILE A 377 13.02 -20.30 57.91
CA ILE A 377 13.27 -18.87 58.11
C ILE A 377 13.03 -18.56 59.58
N ASP A 378 14.01 -17.93 60.21
CA ASP A 378 13.99 -17.55 61.62
C ASP A 378 13.54 -18.69 62.58
N PRO A 379 14.13 -19.90 62.53
CA PRO A 379 13.68 -21.07 63.30
C PRO A 379 13.75 -20.91 64.84
N PHE A 380 14.27 -19.78 65.35
CA PHE A 380 14.36 -19.48 66.77
C PHE A 380 13.36 -18.42 67.26
N GLN A 381 12.43 -17.96 66.41
CA GLN A 381 11.24 -17.18 66.82
C GLN A 381 10.03 -18.05 67.15
#